data_AF-A0A930YSX4-F1
#
_entry.id   AF-A0A930YSX4-F1
#
_cell.length_a   1.000
_cell.length_b   1.000
_cell.length_c   1.000
_cell.angle_alpha   90.00
_cell.angle_beta   90.00
_cell.angle_gamma   90.00
#
_symmetry.space_group_name_H-M   'P 1'
#
loop_
_entity.id
_entity.type
_entity.pdbx_description
1 polymer ?
#
loop_
_entity_poly.entity_id
_entity_poly.type
_entity_poly.pdbx_seq_one_letter_code
_entity_poly.pdbx_strand_id
1 'polypeptide(L)' 'MVVSNHDRESERVGAELRRFGRESGEERLSVVSSFEPAGDQPQAIQKLTRGIEEGLRYQTLLGVT' A
#
# COMPACT_ATOMS: atom_id res chain seq x y z
N MET A 1 -53.35 0.46 -5.74
CA MET A 1 -52.75 1.76 -6.05
C MET A 1 -51.68 2.01 -4.98
N VAL A 2 -50.43 2.04 -5.44
CA VAL A 2 -49.17 2.41 -4.75
C VAL A 2 -49.36 3.36 -3.56
N VAL A 3 -48.62 3.25 -2.44
CA VAL A 3 -47.15 3.37 -2.34
C VAL A 3 -46.62 2.56 -1.15
N SER A 4 -45.64 1.68 -1.37
CA SER A 4 -44.82 1.10 -0.30
C SER A 4 -43.73 2.10 0.06
N ASN A 5 -43.75 2.61 1.29
CA ASN A 5 -42.71 3.46 1.84
C ASN A 5 -41.48 2.59 2.16
N HIS A 6 -40.57 2.42 1.20
CA HIS A 6 -39.22 1.92 1.47
C HIS A 6 -38.41 3.08 2.04
N ASP A 7 -38.37 3.17 3.36
CA ASP A 7 -37.37 3.97 4.05
C ASP A 7 -36.03 3.23 3.90
N ARG A 8 -35.35 3.47 2.78
CA ARG A 8 -33.95 3.09 2.66
C ARG A 8 -33.17 4.13 3.44
N GLU A 9 -32.96 3.86 4.73
CA GLU A 9 -31.79 4.41 5.40
C GLU A 9 -30.59 4.05 4.54
N SER A 10 -30.04 5.05 3.86
CA SER A 10 -28.76 4.94 3.19
C SER A 10 -27.75 4.66 4.29
N GLU A 11 -27.42 3.38 4.50
CA GLU A 11 -26.25 2.96 5.25
C GLU A 11 -25.07 3.72 4.66
N ARG A 12 -24.69 4.81 5.32
CA ARG A 12 -23.41 5.44 5.07
C ARG A 12 -22.42 4.44 5.62
N VAL A 13 -21.92 3.56 4.75
CA VAL A 13 -20.73 2.77 5.01
C VAL A 13 -19.59 3.78 5.06
N GLY A 14 -19.47 4.50 6.18
CA GLY A 14 -18.30 5.27 6.50
C GLY A 14 -17.19 4.25 6.70
N ALA A 15 -16.44 3.95 5.64
CA ALA A 15 -15.18 3.26 5.80
C ALA A 15 -14.36 4.10 6.79
N GLU A 16 -14.00 3.50 7.92
CA GLU A 16 -13.13 4.14 8.89
C GLU A 16 -11.86 4.56 8.16
N LEU A 17 -11.59 5.87 8.10
CA LEU A 17 -10.37 6.38 7.48
C LEU A 17 -9.18 6.02 8.36
N ARG A 18 -8.62 4.82 8.15
CA ARG A 18 -7.36 4.41 8.76
C ARG A 18 -6.26 5.30 8.20
N ARG A 19 -5.66 6.14 9.05
CA ARG A 19 -4.46 6.90 8.70
C ARG A 19 -3.28 5.93 8.59
N PHE A 20 -3.00 5.46 7.38
CA PHE A 20 -1.80 4.70 7.10
C PHE A 20 -0.55 5.53 7.49
N GLY A 21 0.38 4.93 8.25
CA GLY A 21 1.71 5.49 8.51
C GLY A 21 1.91 6.28 9.81
N ARG A 22 0.96 6.27 10.75
CA ARG A 22 1.20 6.81 12.12
C ARG A 22 1.40 5.74 13.19
N GLU A 23 0.93 4.53 12.95
CA GLU A 23 1.03 3.39 13.86
C GLU A 23 1.59 2.21 13.06
N SER A 24 2.61 1.54 13.60
CA SER A 24 3.09 0.27 13.08
C SER A 24 1.97 -0.75 13.29
N GLY A 25 1.19 -1.03 12.25
CA GLY A 25 0.28 -2.18 12.29
C GLY A 25 1.11 -3.46 12.45
N GLU A 26 0.63 -4.42 13.23
CA GLU A 26 1.26 -5.74 13.37
C GLU A 26 1.20 -6.55 12.05
N GLU A 27 0.44 -6.07 11.07
CA GLU A 27 0.27 -6.72 9.79
C GLU A 27 1.51 -6.58 8.90
N ARG A 28 2.06 -7.72 8.51
CA ARG A 28 3.21 -7.79 7.60
C ARG A 28 2.79 -7.42 6.17
N LEU A 29 3.60 -6.57 5.53
CA LEU A 29 3.44 -6.28 4.09
C LEU A 29 3.58 -7.58 3.28
N SER A 30 2.61 -7.84 2.40
CA SER A 30 2.62 -8.93 1.43
C SER A 30 2.68 -8.37 0.02
N VAL A 31 3.64 -8.85 -0.78
CA VAL A 31 3.78 -8.45 -2.18
C VAL A 31 3.00 -9.44 -3.04
N VAL A 32 2.06 -8.94 -3.85
CA VAL A 32 1.25 -9.75 -4.78
C VAL A 32 1.52 -9.27 -6.19
N SER A 33 2.12 -10.12 -7.01
CA SER A 33 2.47 -9.84 -8.40
C SER A 33 2.48 -11.15 -9.20
N SER A 34 2.10 -11.08 -10.48
CA SER A 34 2.29 -12.18 -11.44
C SER A 34 3.71 -12.25 -12.01
N PHE A 35 4.54 -11.24 -11.72
CA PHE A 35 5.90 -11.10 -12.23
C PHE A 35 6.90 -11.10 -11.09
N GLU A 36 8.01 -11.80 -11.32
CA GLU A 36 9.19 -11.73 -10.48
C GLU A 36 10.06 -10.53 -10.86
N PRO A 37 10.82 -9.95 -9.91
CA PRO A 37 11.81 -8.95 -10.22
C PRO A 37 12.82 -9.45 -11.26
N ALA A 38 13.07 -8.66 -12.31
CA ALA A 38 13.94 -9.05 -13.42
C ALA A 38 14.90 -7.93 -13.84
N GLY A 39 15.93 -8.29 -14.61
CA GLY A 39 16.98 -7.34 -15.02
C GLY A 39 17.73 -6.78 -13.82
N ASP A 40 17.83 -5.44 -13.74
CA ASP A 40 18.51 -4.75 -12.64
C ASP A 40 17.64 -4.56 -11.38
N GLN A 41 16.35 -4.91 -11.46
CA GLN A 41 15.41 -4.72 -10.34
C GLN A 41 15.84 -5.45 -9.05
N PRO A 42 16.28 -6.73 -9.07
CA PRO A 42 16.72 -7.42 -7.85
C PRO A 42 17.84 -6.67 -7.14
N GLN A 43 18.80 -6.13 -7.90
CA GLN A 43 19.93 -5.39 -7.35
C GLN A 43 19.49 -4.03 -6.79
N ALA A 44 18.60 -3.32 -7.48
CA ALA A 44 18.04 -2.05 -7.01
C ALA A 44 17.29 -2.24 -5.69
N ILE A 45 16.45 -3.28 -5.59
CA ILE A 45 15.75 -3.64 -4.36
C ILE A 45 16.75 -3.89 -3.22
N GLN A 46 17.77 -4.72 -3.45
CA GLN A 46 18.75 -5.05 -2.43
C GLN A 46 19.49 -3.81 -1.90
N LYS A 47 19.91 -2.91 -2.81
CA LYS A 47 20.62 -1.67 -2.43
C LYS A 47 19.73 -0.75 -1.59
N LEU A 48 18.48 -0.56 -2.00
CA LEU A 48 17.54 0.31 -1.29
C LEU A 48 17.17 -0.24 0.09
N THR A 49 16.89 -1.54 0.18
CA THR A 49 16.60 -2.21 1.46
C THR A 49 17.77 -2.08 2.43
N ARG A 50 18.99 -2.36 1.96
CA ARG A 50 20.20 -2.20 2.77
C ARG A 50 20.36 -0.76 3.27
N GLY A 51 20.11 0.23 2.42
CA GLY A 51 20.19 1.63 2.83
C GLY A 51 19.18 2.00 3.93
N ILE A 52 18.00 1.36 3.95
CA ILE A 52 17.03 1.53 5.05
C ILE A 52 17.59 0.90 6.35
N GLU A 53 18.12 -0.32 6.27
CA GLU A 53 18.71 -1.03 7.42
C GLU A 53 19.92 -0.28 8.01
N GLU A 54 20.70 0.39 7.15
CA GLU A 54 21.83 1.24 7.54
C GLU A 54 21.41 2.63 8.05
N GLY A 55 20.13 2.98 8.00
CA GLY A 55 19.61 4.25 8.48
C GLY A 55 19.87 5.44 7.55
N LEU A 56 20.09 5.21 6.26
CA LEU A 56 20.27 6.27 5.28
C LEU A 56 19.00 7.12 5.18
N ARG A 57 19.14 8.42 5.47
CA ARG A 57 18.03 9.37 5.42
C ARG A 57 17.51 9.62 4.01
N TYR A 58 18.40 9.54 3.01
CA TYR A 58 18.10 9.84 1.62
C TYR A 58 18.68 8.77 0.71
N GLN A 59 17.87 8.32 -0.24
CA GLN A 59 18.27 7.38 -1.28
C GLN A 59 17.62 7.81 -2.60
N THR A 60 18.30 7.59 -3.73
CA THR A 60 17.78 7.92 -5.06
C THR A 60 17.71 6.66 -5.90
N LEU A 61 16.53 6.39 -6.48
CA LEU A 61 16.34 5.33 -7.47
C LEU A 61 16.27 5.97 -8.85
N LEU A 62 17.28 5.75 -9.68
CA LEU A 62 17.27 6.19 -11.07
C LEU A 62 16.65 5.08 -11.94
N GLY A 63 15.34 5.18 -12.17
CA GLY A 63 14.64 4.29 -13.10
C GLY A 63 14.80 4.78 -14.54
N VAL A 64 15.18 3.87 -15.43
CA VAL A 64 15.03 4.07 -16.89
C VAL A 64 13.61 3.66 -17.31
N THR A 65 13.14 4.21 -18.44
CA THR A 65 11.79 3.94 -18.98
C THR A 65 11.73 2.66 -19.80
#